data_AF-A0A921CLS8-F1
#
_entry.id   AF-A0A921CLS8-F1
#
_cell.length_a   1.000
_cell.length_b   1.000
_cell.length_c   1.000
_cell.angle_alpha   90.00
_cell.angle_beta   90.00
_cell.angle_gamma   90.00
#
_symmetry.space_group_name_H-M   'P 1'
#
loop_
_entity.id
_entity.type
_entity.pdbx_description
1 polymer ?
#
loop_
_entity_poly.entity_id
_entity_poly.type
_entity_poly.pdbx_seq_one_letter_code
_entity_poly.pdbx_strand_id
1 'polypeptide(L)'
;MENEALKLLLARLADAAGWVRRTGRVRSTPFLDPAEAAAAARYLKGEAADLRFALSGGYADAERRVLLLCPDYLDPEAELASTPPFAVLLITWPARFYTLRHRDLLGAVLGLGIKREQVGDILVEEGRAQVLVLREIAPYVAANLKSAGRAPVSVVPLSPAELTPPPRPVKEIRTTVASPRLDSILAAAYGLSRTKAVPLITSERVEVNFVPVTDPAAAVPPGAVLSVRGLGRARLVELGGNTKRGRVIAVLERYL
;
A
#
# COMPACT_ATOMS: atom_id res chain seq x y z
N MET A 1 -17.74 -4.60 12.37
CA MET A 1 -16.75 -5.54 11.81
C MET A 1 -15.41 -4.88 11.54
N GLU A 2 -15.32 -3.79 10.76
CA GLU A 2 -14.05 -3.13 10.40
C GLU A 2 -13.24 -2.62 11.62
N ASN A 3 -13.93 -2.12 12.65
CA ASN A 3 -13.30 -1.70 13.93
C ASN A 3 -12.71 -2.88 14.74
N GLU A 4 -13.26 -4.08 14.60
CA GLU A 4 -12.84 -5.25 15.38
C GLU A 4 -11.61 -5.93 14.79
N ALA A 5 -11.54 -6.05 13.46
CA ALA A 5 -10.35 -6.52 12.75
C ALA A 5 -9.15 -5.60 13.04
N LEU A 6 -9.37 -4.28 13.01
CA LEU A 6 -8.33 -3.31 13.34
C LEU A 6 -7.87 -3.44 14.80
N LYS A 7 -8.78 -3.57 15.76
CA LYS A 7 -8.42 -3.82 17.17
C LYS A 7 -7.57 -5.07 17.33
N LEU A 8 -7.94 -6.15 16.65
CA LEU A 8 -7.16 -7.39 16.68
C LEU A 8 -5.76 -7.22 16.07
N LEU A 9 -5.63 -6.47 14.97
CA LEU A 9 -4.34 -6.13 14.39
C LEU A 9 -3.46 -5.36 15.39
N LEU A 10 -4.00 -4.34 16.04
CA LEU A 10 -3.25 -3.52 17.01
C LEU A 10 -2.83 -4.34 18.23
N ALA A 11 -3.69 -5.23 18.73
CA ALA A 11 -3.34 -6.16 19.81
C ALA A 11 -2.18 -7.09 19.41
N ARG A 12 -2.24 -7.67 18.19
CA ARG A 12 -1.14 -8.50 17.66
C ARG A 12 0.16 -7.71 17.50
N LEU A 13 0.09 -6.43 17.13
CA LEU A 13 1.27 -5.55 17.05
C LEU A 13 1.85 -5.24 18.43
N ALA A 14 1.01 -5.03 19.46
CA ALA A 14 1.46 -4.88 20.84
C ALA A 14 2.24 -6.11 21.32
N ASP A 15 1.70 -7.31 21.06
CA ASP A 15 2.36 -8.57 21.38
C ASP A 15 3.68 -8.75 20.62
N ALA A 16 3.68 -8.39 19.33
CA ALA A 16 4.89 -8.41 18.50
C ALA A 16 5.96 -7.46 19.06
N ALA A 17 5.59 -6.23 19.43
CA ALA A 17 6.50 -5.26 20.04
C ALA A 17 7.08 -5.78 21.36
N GLY A 18 6.24 -6.33 22.24
CA GLY A 18 6.70 -6.97 23.48
C GLY A 18 7.66 -8.13 23.23
N TRP A 19 7.43 -8.93 22.18
CA TRP A 19 8.31 -10.02 21.80
C TRP A 19 9.66 -9.54 21.24
N VAL A 20 9.65 -8.51 20.37
CA VAL A 20 10.87 -7.90 19.81
C VAL A 20 11.73 -7.33 20.95
N ARG A 21 11.13 -6.59 21.90
CA ARG A 21 11.84 -6.05 23.08
C ARG A 21 12.52 -7.13 23.91
N ARG A 22 11.86 -8.27 24.14
CA ARG A 22 12.41 -9.36 24.96
C ARG A 22 13.50 -10.16 24.26
N THR A 23 13.45 -10.28 22.93
CA THR A 23 14.29 -11.23 22.19
C THR A 23 15.39 -10.56 21.37
N GLY A 24 15.28 -9.26 21.09
CA GLY A 24 16.18 -8.56 20.18
C GLY A 24 16.09 -9.05 18.72
N ARG A 25 15.03 -9.78 18.37
CA ARG A 25 14.84 -10.37 17.03
C ARG A 25 13.76 -9.61 16.26
N VAL A 26 13.90 -9.57 14.93
CA VAL A 26 12.91 -8.96 14.04
C VAL A 26 11.62 -9.79 13.97
N ARG A 27 10.50 -9.12 13.70
CA ARG A 27 9.20 -9.76 13.49
C ARG A 27 8.39 -9.03 12.43
N SER A 28 7.77 -9.78 11.51
CA SER A 28 6.91 -9.22 10.48
C SER A 28 5.43 -9.50 10.70
N THR A 29 4.57 -8.65 10.15
CA THR A 29 3.14 -8.93 9.98
C THR A 29 2.89 -9.75 8.70
N PRO A 30 1.69 -10.34 8.56
CA PRO A 30 1.14 -10.65 7.23
C PRO A 30 1.00 -9.39 6.36
N PHE A 31 0.59 -9.54 5.10
CA PHE A 31 0.25 -8.41 4.24
C PHE A 31 -0.96 -7.66 4.80
N LEU A 32 -0.71 -6.41 5.17
CA LEU A 32 -1.69 -5.41 5.56
C LEU A 32 -2.24 -4.73 4.32
N ASP A 33 -3.53 -4.40 4.32
CA ASP A 33 -4.07 -3.43 3.38
C ASP A 33 -3.60 -1.99 3.72
N PRO A 34 -3.88 -1.00 2.86
CA PRO A 34 -3.39 0.36 3.08
C PRO A 34 -3.90 1.02 4.37
N ALA A 35 -5.13 0.74 4.79
CA ALA A 35 -5.71 1.30 6.01
C ALA A 35 -5.12 0.63 7.26
N GLU A 36 -4.97 -0.68 7.23
CA GLU A 36 -4.28 -1.48 8.24
C GLU A 36 -2.82 -1.02 8.42
N ALA A 37 -2.08 -0.85 7.31
CA ALA A 37 -0.68 -0.40 7.33
C ALA A 37 -0.53 1.00 7.92
N ALA A 38 -1.44 1.93 7.57
CA ALA A 38 -1.43 3.28 8.12
C ALA A 38 -1.75 3.30 9.62
N ALA A 39 -2.73 2.51 10.05
CA ALA A 39 -3.09 2.40 11.46
C ALA A 39 -1.97 1.74 12.28
N ALA A 40 -1.33 0.69 11.76
CA ALA A 40 -0.19 0.04 12.36
C ALA A 40 1.01 1.00 12.54
N ALA A 41 1.34 1.75 11.48
CA ALA A 41 2.42 2.73 11.54
C ALA A 41 2.14 3.85 12.55
N ARG A 42 0.90 4.33 12.63
CA ARG A 42 0.49 5.34 13.61
C ARG A 42 0.59 4.81 15.03
N TYR A 43 0.12 3.58 15.27
CA TYR A 43 0.21 2.92 16.58
C TYR A 43 1.66 2.79 17.04
N LEU A 44 2.55 2.27 16.19
CA LEU A 44 3.96 2.07 16.57
C LEU A 44 4.69 3.38 16.86
N LYS A 45 4.41 4.44 16.09
CA LYS A 45 4.99 5.78 16.37
C LYS A 45 4.55 6.37 17.71
N GLY A 46 3.39 5.99 18.23
CA GLY A 46 2.89 6.46 19.52
C GLY A 46 3.29 5.55 20.69
N GLU A 47 3.00 4.26 20.57
CA GLU A 47 3.03 3.28 21.68
C GLU A 47 4.30 2.40 21.70
N ALA A 48 5.10 2.44 20.64
CA ALA A 48 6.33 1.64 20.50
C ALA A 48 7.45 2.44 19.84
N ALA A 49 7.58 3.73 20.22
CA ALA A 49 8.56 4.64 19.66
C ALA A 49 10.03 4.25 19.97
N ASP A 50 10.23 3.33 20.91
CA ASP A 50 11.50 2.68 21.23
C ASP A 50 11.93 1.61 20.21
N LEU A 51 11.05 1.23 19.29
CA LEU A 51 11.32 0.26 18.22
C LEU A 51 11.37 0.94 16.86
N ARG A 52 12.01 0.28 15.90
CA ARG A 52 12.04 0.72 14.50
C ARG A 52 11.18 -0.19 13.64
N PHE A 53 10.61 0.38 12.59
CA PHE A 53 9.81 -0.40 11.64
C PHE A 53 9.89 0.17 10.24
N ALA A 54 9.68 -0.71 9.25
CA ALA A 54 9.51 -0.34 7.85
C ALA A 54 8.37 -1.13 7.23
N LEU A 55 7.79 -0.57 6.17
CA LEU A 55 6.71 -1.16 5.38
C LEU A 55 7.23 -1.46 3.98
N SER A 56 6.97 -2.67 3.47
CA SER A 56 7.30 -3.02 2.09
C SER A 56 6.27 -3.97 1.48
N GLY A 57 6.00 -3.81 0.21
CA GLY A 57 5.26 -4.78 -0.60
C GLY A 57 6.05 -5.20 -1.84
N GLY A 58 7.37 -5.17 -1.76
CA GLY A 58 8.30 -5.55 -2.84
C GLY A 58 8.61 -4.45 -3.85
N TYR A 59 7.78 -3.41 -3.94
CA TYR A 59 8.02 -2.23 -4.77
C TYR A 59 7.43 -0.96 -4.13
N ALA A 60 7.86 0.22 -4.58
CA ALA A 60 7.57 1.50 -3.94
C ALA A 60 6.06 1.77 -3.74
N ASP A 61 5.25 1.40 -4.73
CA ASP A 61 3.82 1.73 -4.79
C ASP A 61 2.88 0.59 -4.42
N ALA A 62 3.43 -0.49 -3.84
CA ALA A 62 2.62 -1.62 -3.39
C ALA A 62 1.49 -1.16 -2.47
N GLU A 63 0.27 -1.64 -2.73
CA GLU A 63 -0.90 -1.36 -1.90
C GLU A 63 -0.87 -2.21 -0.65
N ARG A 64 -0.65 -3.52 -0.84
CA ARG A 64 -0.51 -4.44 0.28
C ARG A 64 0.93 -4.52 0.72
N ARG A 65 1.17 -4.29 2.01
CA ARG A 65 2.51 -4.22 2.58
C ARG A 65 2.62 -5.09 3.81
N VAL A 66 3.77 -5.74 3.97
CA VAL A 66 4.18 -6.28 5.26
C VAL A 66 4.80 -5.15 6.08
N LEU A 67 4.61 -5.20 7.40
CA LEU A 67 5.35 -4.38 8.34
C LEU A 67 6.43 -5.25 8.98
N LEU A 68 7.69 -4.80 8.94
CA LEU A 68 8.79 -5.39 9.69
C LEU A 68 9.08 -4.51 10.91
N LEU A 69 9.06 -5.11 12.10
CA LEU A 69 9.39 -4.49 13.37
C LEU A 69 10.72 -5.03 13.87
N CYS A 70 11.62 -4.14 14.29
CA CYS A 70 12.96 -4.49 14.77
C CYS A 70 13.38 -3.63 15.99
N PRO A 71 14.41 -4.06 16.72
CA PRO A 71 15.05 -3.23 17.75
C PRO A 71 15.62 -1.93 17.20
N ASP A 72 15.83 -0.95 18.06
CA ASP A 72 16.36 0.38 17.72
C ASP A 72 17.76 0.39 17.09
N TYR A 73 18.57 -0.63 17.36
CA TYR A 73 19.91 -0.77 16.79
C TYR A 73 19.94 -1.40 15.38
N LEU A 74 18.80 -1.88 14.86
CA LEU A 74 18.71 -2.40 13.48
C LEU A 74 18.10 -1.37 12.53
N ASP A 75 18.43 -1.51 11.25
CA ASP A 75 17.84 -0.76 10.15
C ASP A 75 16.76 -1.65 9.48
N PRO A 76 15.46 -1.34 9.65
CA PRO A 76 14.40 -2.19 9.12
C PRO A 76 14.35 -2.20 7.59
N GLU A 77 14.78 -1.14 6.90
CA GLU A 77 14.89 -1.09 5.45
C GLU A 77 15.99 -2.02 4.94
N ALA A 78 17.14 -2.04 5.61
CA ALA A 78 18.24 -2.97 5.29
C ALA A 78 17.84 -4.44 5.51
N GLU A 79 17.14 -4.73 6.61
CA GLU A 79 16.61 -6.06 6.91
C GLU A 79 15.60 -6.54 5.84
N LEU A 80 14.69 -5.66 5.41
CA LEU A 80 13.74 -5.95 4.33
C LEU A 80 14.44 -6.20 2.99
N ALA A 81 15.52 -5.48 2.69
CA ALA A 81 16.28 -5.68 1.47
C ALA A 81 17.05 -7.01 1.46
N SER A 82 17.63 -7.39 2.60
CA SER A 82 18.39 -8.63 2.75
C SER A 82 17.48 -9.86 2.82
N THR A 83 16.47 -9.82 3.69
CA THR A 83 15.63 -10.97 4.03
C THR A 83 14.15 -10.59 4.02
N PRO A 84 13.56 -10.26 2.85
CA PRO A 84 12.16 -9.88 2.77
C PRO A 84 11.23 -11.03 3.21
N PRO A 85 10.23 -10.81 4.09
CA PRO A 85 9.35 -11.88 4.57
C PRO A 85 8.31 -12.33 3.52
N PHE A 86 8.46 -11.88 2.27
CA PHE A 86 7.67 -12.27 1.12
C PHE A 86 8.57 -12.78 0.00
N ALA A 87 7.97 -13.48 -0.96
CA ALA A 87 8.57 -13.92 -2.19
C ALA A 87 7.68 -13.53 -3.38
N VAL A 88 8.28 -13.53 -4.56
CA VAL A 88 7.58 -13.26 -5.83
C VAL A 88 7.44 -14.57 -6.58
N LEU A 89 6.24 -14.82 -7.10
CA LEU A 89 5.94 -15.94 -7.97
C LEU A 89 5.54 -15.41 -9.35
N LEU A 90 6.20 -15.89 -10.40
CA LEU A 90 5.79 -15.67 -11.77
C LEU A 90 4.79 -16.76 -12.16
N ILE A 91 3.59 -16.35 -12.54
CA ILE A 91 2.54 -17.20 -13.07
C ILE A 91 2.45 -16.94 -14.58
N THR A 92 2.49 -17.99 -15.41
CA THR A 92 2.33 -17.86 -16.87
C THR A 92 1.21 -18.76 -17.38
N TRP A 93 0.56 -18.35 -18.47
CA TRP A 93 -0.49 -19.13 -19.12
C TRP A 93 -0.51 -18.88 -20.65
N PRO A 94 -1.16 -19.77 -21.43
CA PRO A 94 -1.31 -19.58 -22.87
C PRO A 94 -2.23 -18.40 -23.22
N ALA A 95 -1.68 -17.19 -23.34
CA ALA A 95 -2.43 -15.94 -23.60
C ALA A 95 -3.35 -15.99 -24.83
N ARG A 96 -2.94 -16.76 -25.86
CA ARG A 96 -3.72 -16.96 -27.09
C ARG A 96 -5.10 -17.57 -26.84
N PHE A 97 -5.25 -18.38 -25.79
CA PHE A 97 -6.47 -19.12 -25.50
C PHE A 97 -7.19 -18.64 -24.25
N TYR A 98 -6.48 -17.96 -23.34
CA TYR A 98 -7.00 -17.57 -22.04
C TYR A 98 -6.61 -16.14 -21.67
N THR A 99 -7.60 -15.39 -21.21
CA THR A 99 -7.40 -14.09 -20.56
C THR A 99 -7.71 -14.25 -19.08
N LEU A 100 -6.69 -14.16 -18.23
CA LEU A 100 -6.85 -14.14 -16.79
C LEU A 100 -6.79 -12.71 -16.27
N ARG A 101 -7.70 -12.37 -15.37
CA ARG A 101 -7.71 -11.09 -14.66
C ARG A 101 -7.27 -11.30 -13.22
N HIS A 102 -7.00 -10.21 -12.53
CA HIS A 102 -6.65 -10.20 -11.11
C HIS A 102 -7.58 -11.09 -10.27
N ARG A 103 -8.90 -11.01 -10.48
CA ARG A 103 -9.90 -11.79 -9.73
C ARG A 103 -9.72 -13.30 -9.90
N ASP A 104 -9.29 -13.75 -11.07
CA ASP A 104 -9.20 -15.16 -11.43
C ASP A 104 -7.97 -15.78 -10.75
N LEU A 105 -6.85 -15.05 -10.78
CA LEU A 105 -5.60 -15.45 -10.10
C LEU A 105 -5.75 -15.39 -8.58
N LEU A 106 -6.35 -14.34 -8.04
CA LEU A 106 -6.61 -14.25 -6.60
C LEU A 106 -7.51 -15.40 -6.15
N GLY A 107 -8.61 -15.65 -6.87
CA GLY A 107 -9.52 -16.75 -6.56
C GLY A 107 -8.81 -18.11 -6.58
N ALA A 108 -7.92 -18.33 -7.54
CA ALA A 108 -7.15 -19.57 -7.64
C ALA A 108 -6.17 -19.74 -6.48
N VAL A 109 -5.44 -18.69 -6.08
CA VAL A 109 -4.53 -18.74 -4.92
C VAL A 109 -5.30 -18.99 -3.63
N LEU A 110 -6.42 -18.28 -3.40
CA LEU A 110 -7.25 -18.48 -2.21
C LEU A 110 -7.91 -19.88 -2.21
N GLY A 111 -8.22 -20.43 -3.39
CA GLY A 111 -8.74 -21.79 -3.56
C GLY A 111 -7.79 -22.88 -3.06
N LEU A 112 -6.50 -22.58 -2.86
CA LEU A 112 -5.54 -23.48 -2.22
C LEU A 112 -5.65 -23.48 -0.67
N GLY A 113 -6.64 -22.79 -0.09
CA GLY A 113 -6.77 -22.62 1.36
C GLY A 113 -5.85 -21.54 1.95
N ILE A 114 -5.24 -20.72 1.09
CA ILE A 114 -4.37 -19.62 1.50
C ILE A 114 -5.21 -18.42 1.93
N LYS A 115 -4.85 -17.79 3.04
CA LYS A 115 -5.56 -16.61 3.54
C LYS A 115 -5.22 -15.36 2.75
N ARG A 116 -6.16 -14.42 2.64
CA ARG A 116 -5.97 -13.14 1.93
C ARG A 116 -4.79 -12.33 2.45
N GLU A 117 -4.55 -12.36 3.76
CA GLU A 117 -3.44 -11.70 4.45
C GLU A 117 -2.06 -12.30 4.12
N GLN A 118 -2.00 -13.48 3.50
CA GLN A 118 -0.75 -14.09 3.05
C GLN A 118 -0.38 -13.74 1.61
N VAL A 119 -1.26 -13.01 0.91
CA VAL A 119 -1.10 -12.62 -0.49
C VAL A 119 -0.97 -11.09 -0.57
N GLY A 120 0.08 -10.62 -1.23
CA GLY A 120 0.30 -9.22 -1.52
C GLY A 120 -0.45 -8.77 -2.77
N ASP A 121 0.21 -7.94 -3.56
CA ASP A 121 -0.32 -7.47 -4.84
C ASP A 121 -0.14 -8.53 -5.93
N ILE A 122 -1.06 -8.52 -6.90
CA ILE A 122 -1.06 -9.38 -8.09
C ILE A 122 -0.93 -8.45 -9.30
N LEU A 123 0.24 -8.48 -9.91
CA LEU A 123 0.58 -7.67 -11.08
C LEU A 123 0.26 -8.46 -12.33
N VAL A 124 -0.84 -8.13 -13.00
CA VAL A 124 -1.33 -8.89 -14.16
C VAL A 124 -0.91 -8.20 -15.45
N GLU A 125 -0.34 -8.97 -16.36
CA GLU A 125 0.00 -8.58 -17.72
C GLU A 125 -0.56 -9.63 -18.72
N GLU A 126 -0.33 -9.42 -20.01
CA GLU A 126 -0.74 -10.38 -21.02
C GLU A 126 0.07 -11.68 -20.92
N GLY A 127 -0.61 -12.81 -20.67
CA GLY A 127 0.01 -14.14 -20.58
C GLY A 127 0.83 -14.42 -19.33
N ARG A 128 1.00 -13.44 -18.45
CA ARG A 128 1.75 -13.60 -17.20
C ARG A 128 1.24 -12.72 -16.08
N ALA A 129 1.53 -13.11 -14.85
CA ALA A 129 1.33 -12.30 -13.68
C ALA A 129 2.44 -12.53 -12.65
N GLN A 130 2.77 -11.50 -11.88
CA GLN A 130 3.64 -11.63 -10.72
C GLN A 130 2.82 -11.49 -9.45
N VAL A 131 2.92 -12.47 -8.56
CA VAL A 131 2.17 -12.49 -7.31
C VAL A 131 3.15 -12.44 -6.15
N LEU A 132 2.93 -11.48 -5.25
CA LEU A 132 3.61 -11.48 -3.97
C LEU A 132 2.88 -12.36 -2.98
N VAL A 133 3.63 -13.20 -2.26
CA VAL A 133 3.12 -14.06 -1.19
C VAL A 133 4.08 -14.07 -0.02
N LEU A 134 3.61 -14.40 1.20
CA LEU A 134 4.53 -14.61 2.32
C LEU A 134 5.52 -15.73 1.98
N ARG A 135 6.78 -15.55 2.37
CA ARG A 135 7.89 -16.42 1.96
C ARG A 135 7.61 -17.89 2.30
N GLU A 136 7.01 -18.14 3.46
CA GLU A 136 6.66 -19.49 3.94
C GLU A 136 5.70 -20.26 3.03
N ILE A 137 4.81 -19.58 2.29
CA ILE A 137 3.81 -20.23 1.44
C ILE A 137 4.24 -20.31 -0.03
N ALA A 138 5.32 -19.64 -0.42
CA ALA A 138 5.75 -19.59 -1.81
C ALA A 138 6.02 -20.98 -2.43
N PRO A 139 6.73 -21.91 -1.75
CA PRO A 139 6.93 -23.26 -2.28
C PRO A 139 5.62 -24.02 -2.48
N TYR A 140 4.67 -23.85 -1.55
CA TYR A 140 3.36 -24.49 -1.61
C TYR A 140 2.54 -23.97 -2.80
N VAL A 141 2.50 -22.65 -3.01
CA VAL A 141 1.80 -22.06 -4.17
C VAL A 141 2.42 -22.53 -5.47
N ALA A 142 3.75 -22.48 -5.61
CA ALA A 142 4.43 -22.93 -6.82
C ALA A 142 4.17 -24.41 -7.14
N ALA A 143 4.13 -25.25 -6.09
CA ALA A 143 3.86 -26.68 -6.25
C ALA A 143 2.40 -27.00 -6.60
N ASN A 144 1.42 -26.23 -6.11
CA ASN A 144 0.00 -26.63 -6.15
C ASN A 144 -0.89 -25.77 -7.06
N LEU A 145 -0.51 -24.55 -7.41
CA LEU A 145 -1.29 -23.71 -8.30
C LEU A 145 -1.12 -24.18 -9.75
N LYS A 146 -2.02 -25.05 -10.23
CA LYS A 146 -1.96 -25.65 -11.58
C LYS A 146 -2.93 -25.06 -12.58
N SER A 147 -3.97 -24.38 -12.10
CA SER A 147 -4.94 -23.70 -12.94
C SER A 147 -5.53 -22.48 -12.25
N ALA A 148 -6.02 -21.54 -13.05
CA ALA A 148 -6.88 -20.46 -12.62
C ALA A 148 -8.15 -20.48 -13.46
N GLY A 149 -9.27 -20.87 -12.86
CA GLY A 149 -10.49 -21.21 -13.60
C GLY A 149 -10.22 -22.38 -14.56
N ARG A 150 -10.44 -22.16 -15.86
CA ARG A 150 -10.19 -23.17 -16.91
C ARG A 150 -8.80 -23.08 -17.54
N ALA A 151 -8.02 -22.05 -17.21
CA ALA A 151 -6.70 -21.86 -17.79
C ALA A 151 -5.65 -22.67 -17.01
N PRO A 152 -4.86 -23.54 -17.68
CA PRO A 152 -3.68 -24.12 -17.04
C PRO A 152 -2.64 -23.02 -16.81
N VAL A 153 -1.95 -23.08 -15.68
CA VAL A 153 -0.91 -22.10 -15.32
C VAL A 153 0.38 -22.80 -14.89
N SER A 154 1.51 -22.18 -15.18
CA SER A 154 2.83 -22.56 -14.65
C SER A 154 3.26 -21.52 -13.62
N VAL A 155 3.85 -21.96 -12.52
CA VAL A 155 4.26 -21.08 -11.42
C VAL A 155 5.70 -21.37 -11.04
N VAL A 156 6.54 -20.35 -11.07
CA VAL A 156 7.95 -20.42 -10.69
C VAL A 156 8.32 -19.29 -9.74
N PRO A 157 9.25 -19.51 -8.80
CA PRO A 157 9.84 -18.41 -8.04
C PRO A 157 10.53 -17.40 -8.96
N LEU A 158 10.41 -16.13 -8.61
CA LEU A 158 11.05 -15.01 -9.30
C LEU A 158 11.84 -14.18 -8.29
N SER A 159 12.98 -13.62 -8.70
CA SER A 159 13.72 -12.70 -7.84
C SER A 159 12.87 -11.44 -7.58
N PRO A 160 12.85 -10.88 -6.36
CA PRO A 160 12.24 -9.57 -6.11
C PRO A 160 12.81 -8.45 -7.00
N ALA A 161 14.06 -8.58 -7.47
CA ALA A 161 14.66 -7.61 -8.39
C ALA A 161 14.07 -7.65 -9.80
N GLU A 162 13.36 -8.72 -10.17
CA GLU A 162 12.72 -8.90 -11.48
C GLU A 162 11.23 -8.50 -11.45
N LEU A 163 10.77 -7.89 -10.36
CA LEU A 163 9.41 -7.37 -10.28
C LEU A 163 9.21 -6.32 -11.38
N THR A 164 8.14 -6.45 -12.16
CA THR A 164 7.71 -5.49 -13.18
C THR A 164 6.40 -4.85 -12.73
N PRO A 165 6.44 -3.97 -11.69
CA PRO A 165 5.25 -3.24 -11.32
C PRO A 165 4.77 -2.42 -12.53
N PRO A 166 3.49 -2.50 -12.90
CA PRO A 166 2.97 -1.72 -14.01
C PRO A 166 3.23 -0.24 -13.70
N PRO A 167 3.65 0.56 -14.68
CA PRO A 167 3.72 2.00 -14.48
C PRO A 167 2.32 2.45 -14.08
N ARG A 168 2.15 2.95 -12.85
CA ARG A 168 0.91 3.62 -12.49
C ARG A 168 0.84 4.88 -13.34
N PRO A 169 -0.13 5.01 -14.26
CA PRO A 169 -0.27 6.25 -14.97
C PRO A 169 -0.62 7.32 -13.94
N VAL A 170 0.36 8.15 -13.60
CA VAL A 170 0.17 9.30 -12.73
C VAL A 170 0.09 10.53 -13.62
N LYS A 171 -0.94 11.34 -13.39
CA LYS A 171 -0.97 12.69 -13.93
C LYS A 171 -0.28 13.60 -12.93
N GLU A 172 0.93 14.03 -13.26
CA GLU A 172 1.60 15.09 -12.51
C GLU A 172 0.86 16.42 -12.73
N ILE A 173 0.56 17.09 -11.62
CA ILE A 173 -0.14 18.38 -11.59
C ILE A 173 0.75 19.33 -10.79
N ARG A 174 1.40 20.25 -11.50
CA ARG A 174 2.09 21.39 -10.88
C ARG A 174 1.17 22.59 -10.83
N THR A 175 0.95 23.13 -9.65
CA THR A 175 0.07 24.29 -9.47
C THR A 175 0.52 25.16 -8.30
N THR A 176 -0.22 26.23 -8.05
CA THR A 176 -0.03 27.07 -6.87
C THR A 176 -1.33 27.16 -6.08
N VAL A 177 -1.23 27.02 -4.76
CA VAL A 177 -2.36 27.18 -3.83
C VAL A 177 -2.14 28.39 -2.93
N ALA A 178 -3.23 29.02 -2.49
CA ALA A 178 -3.12 30.15 -1.55
C ALA A 178 -2.59 29.68 -0.18
N SER A 179 -2.98 28.48 0.24
CA SER A 179 -2.48 27.79 1.43
C SER A 179 -2.61 26.28 1.25
N PRO A 180 -1.75 25.46 1.89
CA PRO A 180 -1.77 24.00 1.77
C PRO A 180 -2.85 23.34 2.64
N ARG A 181 -4.07 23.88 2.58
CA ARG A 181 -5.26 23.30 3.24
C ARG A 181 -5.81 22.14 2.40
N LEU A 182 -6.40 21.16 3.06
CA LEU A 182 -7.00 19.99 2.42
C LEU A 182 -7.94 20.37 1.28
N ASP A 183 -8.87 21.31 1.49
CA ASP A 183 -9.79 21.78 0.44
C ASP A 183 -9.08 22.37 -0.79
N SER A 184 -7.96 23.04 -0.59
CA SER A 184 -7.13 23.66 -1.63
C SER A 184 -6.37 22.61 -2.42
N ILE A 185 -5.76 21.66 -1.72
CA ILE A 185 -5.01 20.57 -2.34
C ILE A 185 -5.95 19.61 -3.08
N LEU A 186 -7.11 19.29 -2.51
CA LEU A 186 -8.13 18.45 -3.14
C LEU A 186 -8.66 19.10 -4.43
N ALA A 187 -8.97 20.40 -4.39
CA ALA A 187 -9.42 21.17 -5.55
C ALA A 187 -8.38 21.11 -6.68
N ALA A 188 -7.11 21.33 -6.35
CA ALA A 188 -6.00 21.23 -7.28
C ALA A 188 -5.82 19.83 -7.88
N ALA A 189 -5.84 18.79 -7.06
CA ALA A 189 -5.60 17.40 -7.48
C ALA A 189 -6.66 16.88 -8.46
N TYR A 190 -7.93 17.22 -8.23
CA TYR A 190 -9.06 16.68 -9.00
C TYR A 190 -9.65 17.67 -10.02
N GLY A 191 -9.09 18.87 -10.15
CA GLY A 191 -9.62 19.91 -11.04
C GLY A 191 -10.99 20.45 -10.62
N LEU A 192 -11.23 20.51 -9.30
CA LEU A 192 -12.48 21.00 -8.72
C LEU A 192 -12.32 22.44 -8.23
N SER A 193 -13.43 23.15 -8.01
CA SER A 193 -13.39 24.38 -7.20
C SER A 193 -13.34 24.04 -5.72
N ARG A 194 -12.82 24.95 -4.87
CA ARG A 194 -12.85 24.75 -3.41
C ARG A 194 -14.27 24.55 -2.88
N THR A 195 -15.24 25.28 -3.42
CA THR A 195 -16.67 25.13 -3.09
C THR A 195 -17.20 23.72 -3.39
N LYS A 196 -16.65 23.03 -4.40
CA LYS A 196 -16.99 21.63 -4.70
C LYS A 196 -16.18 20.63 -3.87
N ALA A 197 -14.98 21.00 -3.43
CA ALA A 197 -14.13 20.16 -2.58
C ALA A 197 -14.63 20.08 -1.13
N VAL A 198 -15.08 21.20 -0.56
CA VAL A 198 -15.53 21.27 0.86
C VAL A 198 -16.63 20.24 1.18
N PRO A 199 -17.72 20.10 0.39
CA PRO A 199 -18.75 19.11 0.66
C PRO A 199 -18.24 17.67 0.65
N LEU A 200 -17.22 17.33 -0.16
CA LEU A 200 -16.63 15.99 -0.18
C LEU A 200 -15.91 15.70 1.14
N ILE A 201 -15.23 16.70 1.69
CA ILE A 201 -14.49 16.59 2.95
C ILE A 201 -15.49 16.47 4.12
N THR A 202 -16.44 17.40 4.21
CA THR A 202 -17.41 17.42 5.32
C THR A 202 -18.39 16.24 5.32
N SER A 203 -18.58 15.56 4.18
CA SER A 203 -19.39 14.34 4.06
C SER A 203 -18.60 13.03 4.26
N GLU A 204 -17.41 13.09 4.87
CA GLU A 204 -16.56 11.92 5.15
C GLU A 204 -16.20 11.09 3.91
N ARG A 205 -16.16 11.74 2.73
CA ARG A 205 -15.77 11.09 1.47
C ARG A 205 -14.28 11.23 1.16
N VAL A 206 -13.54 11.91 2.03
CA VAL A 206 -12.11 12.18 1.87
C VAL A 206 -11.35 11.56 3.02
N GLU A 207 -10.31 10.81 2.67
CA GLU A 207 -9.32 10.29 3.61
C GLU A 207 -7.96 10.89 3.30
N VAL A 208 -7.23 11.27 4.35
CA VAL A 208 -5.82 11.65 4.27
C VAL A 208 -5.02 10.56 4.96
N ASN A 209 -4.11 9.92 4.24
CA ASN A 209 -3.36 8.75 4.71
C ASN A 209 -4.29 7.67 5.29
N PHE A 210 -5.38 7.38 4.58
CA PHE A 210 -6.37 6.35 4.93
C PHE A 210 -7.15 6.62 6.23
N VAL A 211 -7.09 7.86 6.75
CA VAL A 211 -7.90 8.31 7.89
C VAL A 211 -8.94 9.29 7.37
N PRO A 212 -10.24 9.09 7.67
CA PRO A 212 -11.28 10.06 7.32
C PRO A 212 -10.97 11.43 7.92
N VAL A 213 -11.06 12.48 7.10
CA VAL A 213 -10.85 13.87 7.54
C VAL A 213 -12.08 14.70 7.15
N THR A 214 -12.66 15.39 8.13
CA THR A 214 -13.85 16.23 7.95
C THR A 214 -13.56 17.73 8.02
N ASP A 215 -12.36 18.14 8.45
CA ASP A 215 -11.94 19.54 8.47
C ASP A 215 -11.34 19.95 7.11
N PRO A 216 -12.00 20.85 6.35
CA PRO A 216 -11.47 21.35 5.08
C PRO A 216 -10.17 22.16 5.22
N ALA A 217 -9.91 22.70 6.40
CA ALA A 217 -8.71 23.47 6.70
C ALA A 217 -7.52 22.61 7.14
N ALA A 218 -7.71 21.30 7.31
CA ALA A 218 -6.66 20.39 7.75
C ALA A 218 -5.38 20.52 6.90
N ALA A 219 -4.22 20.49 7.56
CA ALA A 219 -2.94 20.55 6.89
C ALA A 219 -2.65 19.23 6.16
N VAL A 220 -2.12 19.32 4.93
CA VAL A 220 -1.70 18.17 4.15
C VAL A 220 -0.17 18.18 4.03
N PRO A 221 0.56 17.26 4.69
CA PRO A 221 2.01 17.23 4.60
C PRO A 221 2.46 16.64 3.24
N PRO A 222 3.64 17.04 2.73
CA PRO A 222 4.28 16.36 1.61
C PRO A 222 4.38 14.85 1.86
N GLY A 223 4.22 14.07 0.80
CA GLY A 223 4.10 12.62 0.82
C GLY A 223 2.69 12.08 1.13
N ALA A 224 1.74 12.91 1.61
CA ALA A 224 0.41 12.44 2.00
C ALA A 224 -0.41 11.91 0.81
N VAL A 225 -1.14 10.82 1.05
CA VAL A 225 -2.08 10.21 0.10
C VAL A 225 -3.50 10.70 0.41
N LEU A 226 -4.15 11.28 -0.59
CA LEU A 226 -5.53 11.71 -0.58
C LEU A 226 -6.37 10.65 -1.28
N SER A 227 -7.35 10.07 -0.59
CA SER A 227 -8.34 9.17 -1.20
C SER A 227 -9.69 9.83 -1.19
N VAL A 228 -10.34 9.90 -2.36
CA VAL A 228 -11.67 10.50 -2.48
C VAL A 228 -12.63 9.49 -3.09
N ARG A 229 -13.68 9.16 -2.35
CA ARG A 229 -14.70 8.19 -2.79
C ARG A 229 -15.31 8.64 -4.12
N GLY A 230 -15.14 7.83 -5.17
CA GLY A 230 -15.64 8.10 -6.52
C GLY A 230 -14.76 9.01 -7.40
N LEU A 231 -13.64 9.53 -6.90
CA LEU A 231 -12.70 10.35 -7.68
C LEU A 231 -11.28 9.75 -7.77
N GLY A 232 -11.00 8.73 -6.96
CA GLY A 232 -9.73 8.01 -6.96
C GLY A 232 -8.74 8.57 -5.94
N ARG A 233 -7.45 8.30 -6.14
CA ARG A 233 -6.38 8.71 -5.23
C ARG A 233 -5.45 9.75 -5.86
N ALA A 234 -4.87 10.58 -5.01
CA ALA A 234 -3.80 11.49 -5.38
C ALA A 234 -2.76 11.55 -4.25
N ARG A 235 -1.54 11.96 -4.57
CA ARG A 235 -0.47 12.19 -3.61
C ARG A 235 0.02 13.62 -3.70
N LEU A 236 0.16 14.28 -2.56
CA LEU A 236 0.92 15.53 -2.48
C LEU A 236 2.39 15.16 -2.46
N VAL A 237 3.11 15.37 -3.56
CA VAL A 237 4.53 15.02 -3.68
C VAL A 237 5.37 16.01 -2.90
N GLU A 238 5.16 17.30 -3.18
CA GLU A 238 6.00 18.36 -2.64
C GLU A 238 5.19 19.66 -2.45
N LEU A 239 5.53 20.38 -1.39
CA LEU A 239 5.20 21.79 -1.24
C LEU A 239 6.49 22.59 -1.41
N GLY A 240 6.58 23.31 -2.52
CA GLY A 240 7.71 24.19 -2.82
C GLY A 240 7.58 25.56 -2.14
N GLY A 241 8.50 26.45 -2.48
CA GLY A 241 8.52 27.82 -1.96
C GLY A 241 7.31 28.67 -2.40
N ASN A 242 7.27 29.90 -1.89
CA ASN A 242 6.25 30.86 -2.23
C ASN A 242 6.58 31.59 -3.54
N THR A 243 5.56 31.81 -4.36
CA THR A 243 5.62 32.73 -5.50
C THR A 243 5.78 34.18 -5.03
N LYS A 244 6.15 35.10 -5.94
CA LYS A 244 6.18 36.55 -5.67
C LYS A 244 4.86 37.13 -5.14
N ARG A 245 3.73 36.42 -5.31
CA ARG A 245 2.40 36.80 -4.80
C ARG A 245 1.98 36.01 -3.56
N GLY A 246 2.93 35.37 -2.86
CA GLY A 246 2.69 34.65 -1.60
C GLY A 246 2.04 33.27 -1.74
N ARG A 247 1.64 32.83 -2.93
CA ARG A 247 1.06 31.49 -3.15
C ARG A 247 2.12 30.40 -3.01
N VAL A 248 1.77 29.27 -2.42
CA VAL A 248 2.64 28.09 -2.26
C VAL A 248 2.61 27.24 -3.53
N ILE A 249 3.77 26.84 -4.03
CA ILE A 249 3.88 25.90 -5.16
C ILE A 249 3.58 24.49 -4.63
N ALA A 250 2.74 23.73 -5.34
CA ALA A 250 2.41 22.36 -4.99
C ALA A 250 2.60 21.44 -6.19
N VAL A 251 3.25 20.30 -5.95
CA VAL A 251 3.39 19.20 -6.92
C VAL A 251 2.53 18.04 -6.44
N LEU A 252 1.61 17.62 -7.29
CA LEU A 252 0.63 16.58 -7.01
C LEU A 252 0.73 15.48 -8.06
N GLU A 253 0.52 14.24 -7.65
CA GLU A 253 0.35 13.10 -8.55
C GLU A 253 -1.06 12.57 -8.41
N ARG A 254 -1.88 12.68 -9.45
CA ARG A 254 -3.18 12.02 -9.47
C ARG A 254 -3.03 10.64 -10.09
N TYR A 255 -3.50 9.61 -9.40
CA TYR A 255 -3.50 8.26 -9.93
C TYR A 255 -4.64 8.15 -10.95
N LEU A 256 -4.33 7.71 -12.18
CA LEU A 256 -5.28 7.54 -13.28
C LEU A 256 -5.90 6.14 -13.29
#